data_AF-A0AAQ2JIM3-F1
#
_entry.id   AF-A0AAQ2JIM3-F1
#
_cell.length_a   1.000
_cell.length_b   1.000
_cell.length_c   1.000
_cell.angle_alpha   90.00
_cell.angle_beta   90.00
_cell.angle_gamma   90.00
#
_symmetry.space_group_name_H-M   'P 1'
#
loop_
_entity.id
_entity.type
_entity.pdbx_description
1 polymer ?
#
loop_
_entity_poly.entity_id
_entity_poly.type
_entity_poly.pdbx_seq_one_letter_code
_entity_poly.pdbx_strand_id
1 'polypeptide(L)'
;MEANAVNETTWKFEVGAWITHKDRPMPSLVVDRVRTNKGVEIYGVRSFAVADPNRDRMILGEFLRTIDDDGWADCLLTPEMAAKLANRTGV
;
A
#
# COMPACT_ATOMS: atom_id res chain seq x y z
N MET A 1 -5.34 -28.60 20.75
CA MET A 1 -4.66 -27.31 20.50
C MET A 1 -4.56 -27.18 18.99
N GLU A 2 -5.49 -26.47 18.37
CA GLU A 2 -5.41 -26.19 16.94
C GLU A 2 -4.27 -25.19 16.74
N ALA A 3 -3.27 -25.62 15.98
CA ALA A 3 -2.22 -24.73 15.52
C ALA A 3 -2.89 -23.71 14.59
N ASN A 4 -2.95 -22.45 15.01
CA ASN A 4 -3.20 -21.34 14.12
C ASN A 4 -2.03 -21.30 13.12
N ALA A 5 -2.15 -22.08 12.04
CA ALA A 5 -1.33 -21.89 10.87
C ALA A 5 -1.58 -20.46 10.42
N VAL A 6 -0.65 -19.56 10.75
CA VAL A 6 -0.55 -18.27 10.08
C VAL A 6 -0.48 -18.64 8.61
N ASN A 7 -1.52 -18.31 7.85
CA ASN A 7 -1.53 -18.49 6.40
C ASN A 7 -0.37 -17.64 5.86
N GLU A 8 0.81 -18.26 5.71
CA GLU A 8 2.01 -17.60 5.18
C GLU A 8 1.78 -17.08 3.75
N THR A 9 0.66 -17.45 3.13
CA THR A 9 0.26 -17.09 1.77
C THR A 9 -0.55 -15.81 1.65
N THR A 10 -1.16 -15.27 2.72
CA THR A 10 -1.98 -14.05 2.61
C THR A 10 -1.18 -12.83 3.02
N TRP A 11 -0.98 -11.88 2.10
CA TRP A 11 -0.45 -10.56 2.41
C TRP A 11 -1.59 -9.63 2.82
N LYS A 12 -1.32 -8.70 3.73
CA LYS A 12 -2.31 -7.67 4.07
C LYS A 12 -2.67 -6.78 2.86
N PHE A 13 -1.69 -6.49 2.01
CA PHE A 13 -1.89 -5.74 0.77
C PHE A 13 -1.16 -6.42 -0.40
N GLU A 14 -1.82 -6.48 -1.55
CA GLU A 14 -1.21 -6.99 -2.78
C GLU A 14 -0.39 -5.89 -3.48
N VAL A 15 0.58 -6.28 -4.31
CA VAL A 15 1.22 -5.34 -5.24
C VAL A 15 0.14 -4.79 -6.17
N GLY A 16 0.17 -3.48 -6.42
CA GLY A 16 -0.89 -2.77 -7.14
C GLY A 16 -2.07 -2.32 -6.26
N ALA A 17 -2.09 -2.66 -4.97
CA ALA A 17 -3.12 -2.16 -4.06
C ALA A 17 -2.93 -0.66 -3.76
N TRP A 18 -4.05 0.06 -3.67
CA TRP A 18 -4.09 1.45 -3.21
C TRP A 18 -4.26 1.50 -1.69
N ILE A 19 -3.34 2.20 -1.04
CA ILE A 19 -3.27 2.29 0.41
C ILE A 19 -2.95 3.72 0.87
N THR A 20 -3.12 3.97 2.16
CA THR A 20 -2.75 5.23 2.79
C THR A 20 -2.21 4.97 4.20
N HIS A 21 -1.49 5.94 4.75
CA HIS A 21 -1.03 5.85 6.13
C HIS A 21 -2.21 6.09 7.10
N LYS A 22 -2.16 5.48 8.29
CA LYS A 22 -3.20 5.64 9.30
C LYS A 22 -3.28 7.05 9.88
N ASP A 23 -2.13 7.64 10.18
CA ASP A 23 -2.06 8.93 10.90
C ASP A 23 -2.22 10.16 10.00
N ARG A 24 -1.88 10.05 8.71
CA ARG A 24 -1.94 11.17 7.75
C ARG A 24 -2.29 10.64 6.37
N PRO A 25 -3.16 11.33 5.61
CA PRO A 25 -3.40 10.98 4.22
C PRO A 25 -2.09 10.98 3.44
N MET A 26 -1.71 9.80 2.95
CA MET A 26 -0.58 9.61 2.04
C MET A 26 -0.97 8.55 1.01
N PRO A 27 -1.81 8.93 0.03
CA PRO A 27 -2.29 8.03 -1.01
C PRO A 27 -1.11 7.41 -1.74
N SER A 28 -1.01 6.09 -1.73
CA SER A 28 0.14 5.38 -2.25
C SER A 28 -0.25 4.09 -2.95
N LEU A 29 0.51 3.71 -3.97
CA LEU A 29 0.41 2.42 -4.64
C LEU A 29 1.46 1.47 -4.07
N VAL A 30 1.08 0.24 -3.70
CA VAL A 30 2.04 -0.81 -3.35
C VAL A 30 2.80 -1.24 -4.60
N VAL A 31 4.12 -1.15 -4.57
CA VAL A 31 5.00 -1.55 -5.68
C VAL A 31 5.89 -2.74 -5.33
N ASP A 32 6.11 -3.00 -4.03
CA ASP A 32 6.88 -4.13 -3.54
C ASP A 32 6.43 -4.53 -2.13
N ARG A 33 6.77 -5.75 -1.71
CA ARG A 33 6.45 -6.28 -0.37
C ARG A 33 7.52 -7.26 0.09
N VAL A 34 7.90 -7.12 1.36
CA VAL A 34 8.87 -7.99 2.03
C VAL A 34 8.31 -8.39 3.38
N ARG A 35 8.54 -9.64 3.77
CA ARG A 35 8.24 -10.14 5.11
C ARG A 35 9.56 -10.46 5.80
N THR A 36 9.76 -9.92 6.99
CA THR A 36 10.96 -10.21 7.80
C THR A 36 10.88 -11.63 8.38
N ASN A 37 12.00 -12.16 8.86
CA ASN A 37 12.04 -13.46 9.56
C ASN A 37 11.16 -13.53 10.82
N LYS A 38 10.70 -12.38 11.34
CA LYS A 38 9.77 -12.28 12.47
C LYS A 38 8.30 -12.14 12.04
N GLY A 39 8.01 -12.31 10.75
CA GLY A 39 6.65 -12.19 10.20
C GLY A 39 6.15 -10.75 9.98
N VAL A 40 6.98 -9.74 10.26
CA VAL A 40 6.59 -8.33 10.03
C VAL A 40 6.57 -8.03 8.54
N GLU A 41 5.44 -7.53 8.05
CA GLU A 41 5.27 -7.10 6.66
C GLU A 41 5.73 -5.64 6.48
N ILE A 42 6.56 -5.43 5.46
CA ILE A 42 7.05 -4.13 5.03
C ILE A 42 6.65 -3.95 3.57
N TYR A 43 6.07 -2.80 3.25
CA TYR A 43 5.58 -2.48 1.92
C TYR A 43 6.42 -1.38 1.30
N GLY A 44 6.94 -1.65 0.10
CA GLY A 44 7.46 -0.64 -0.80
C GLY A 44 6.28 0.07 -1.47
N VAL A 45 6.20 1.38 -1.33
CA VAL A 45 5.07 2.18 -1.82
C VAL A 45 5.55 3.37 -2.62
N ARG A 46 4.77 3.76 -3.64
CA ARG A 46 4.93 5.02 -4.36
C ARG A 46 3.85 6.01 -3.91
N SER A 47 4.27 7.11 -3.31
CA SER A 47 3.38 8.18 -2.84
C SER A 47 2.85 9.00 -4.01
N PHE A 48 1.58 9.37 -3.94
CA PHE A 48 0.89 10.30 -4.82
C PHE A 48 0.22 11.43 -4.02
N ALA A 49 0.66 11.68 -2.79
CA ALA A 49 0.19 12.81 -1.99
C ALA A 49 0.60 14.16 -2.60
N VAL A 50 -0.26 15.17 -2.51
CA VAL A 50 -0.01 16.53 -3.03
C VAL A 50 1.29 17.13 -2.48
N ALA A 51 1.54 16.95 -1.19
CA ALA A 51 2.70 17.53 -0.51
C ALA A 51 4.03 16.80 -0.81
N ASP A 52 3.98 15.56 -1.31
CA ASP A 52 5.18 14.75 -1.58
C ASP A 52 4.94 13.76 -2.73
N PRO A 53 4.83 14.28 -3.98
CA PRO A 53 4.54 13.50 -5.18
C PRO A 53 5.64 12.50 -5.53
N ASN A 54 5.23 11.32 -5.98
CA ASN A 54 6.08 10.30 -6.62
C ASN A 54 7.27 9.81 -5.78
N ARG A 55 7.19 9.95 -4.46
CA ARG A 55 8.25 9.50 -3.56
C ARG A 55 8.09 8.03 -3.20
N ASP A 56 9.15 7.26 -3.42
CA ASP A 56 9.21 5.85 -3.01
C ASP A 56 9.59 5.74 -1.52
N ARG A 57 8.90 4.86 -0.79
CA ARG A 57 9.05 4.67 0.65
C ARG A 57 8.93 3.20 1.02
N MET A 58 9.57 2.81 2.12
CA MET A 58 9.30 1.54 2.80
C MET A 58 8.54 1.81 4.09
N ILE A 59 7.41 1.14 4.29
CA ILE A 59 6.52 1.38 5.44
C ILE A 59 6.07 0.05 6.04
N LEU A 60 6.02 -0.03 7.37
CA LEU A 60 5.49 -1.22 8.06
C LEU A 60 3.99 -1.35 7.79
N GLY A 61 3.56 -2.57 7.47
CA GLY A 61 2.17 -2.88 7.16
C GLY A 61 1.18 -2.51 8.27
N GLU A 62 1.64 -2.46 9.53
CA GLU A 62 0.83 -2.06 10.67
C GLU A 62 0.39 -0.58 10.63
N PHE A 63 1.13 0.31 9.95
CA PHE A 63 0.79 1.73 9.81
C PHE A 63 0.00 2.05 8.55
N LEU A 64 -0.33 1.03 7.76
CA LEU A 64 -1.05 1.15 6.50
C LEU A 64 -2.49 0.69 6.64
N ARG A 65 -3.36 1.33 5.85
CA ARG A 65 -4.78 0.98 5.67
C ARG A 65 -5.13 1.10 4.18
N THR A 66 -6.22 0.46 3.76
CA THR A 66 -6.80 0.68 2.44
C THR A 66 -7.15 2.15 2.26
N ILE A 67 -6.99 2.65 1.04
CA ILE A 67 -7.40 4.02 0.72
C ILE A 67 -8.92 4.17 0.88
N ASP A 68 -9.35 5.28 1.49
CA ASP A 68 -10.73 5.72 1.64
C ASP A 68 -10.99 6.99 0.80
N ASP A 69 -12.22 7.48 0.79
CA ASP A 69 -12.62 8.67 0.03
C ASP A 69 -11.80 9.91 0.40
N ASP A 70 -11.50 10.09 1.69
CA ASP A 70 -10.64 11.16 2.20
C ASP A 70 -9.21 11.03 1.65
N GLY A 71 -8.66 9.81 1.61
CA GLY A 71 -7.39 9.54 0.96
C GLY A 71 -7.41 9.89 -0.54
N TRP A 72 -8.50 9.60 -1.25
CA TRP A 72 -8.60 9.99 -2.66
C TRP A 72 -8.64 11.50 -2.86
N ALA A 73 -9.24 12.25 -1.95
CA ALA A 73 -9.28 13.72 -2.02
C ALA A 73 -7.89 14.36 -1.96
N ASP A 74 -6.93 13.74 -1.26
CA ASP A 74 -5.54 14.19 -1.15
C ASP A 74 -4.59 13.58 -2.20
N CYS A 75 -5.13 12.78 -3.14
CA CYS A 75 -4.36 12.11 -4.17
C CYS A 75 -4.18 13.02 -5.41
N LEU A 76 -2.97 13.07 -5.96
CA LEU A 76 -2.67 13.81 -7.19
C LEU A 76 -3.27 13.22 -8.46
N LEU A 77 -3.83 12.01 -8.37
CA LEU A 77 -4.34 11.27 -9.51
C LEU A 77 -5.86 11.26 -9.52
N THR A 78 -6.45 11.36 -10.71
CA THR A 78 -7.85 10.99 -10.87
C THR A 78 -8.02 9.48 -10.70
N PRO A 79 -9.21 8.98 -10.30
CA PRO A 79 -9.47 7.54 -10.19
C PRO A 79 -9.15 6.76 -11.48
N GLU A 80 -9.42 7.36 -12.65
CA GLU A 80 -9.10 6.75 -13.95
C GLU A 80 -7.58 6.61 -14.16
N MET A 81 -6.79 7.63 -13.80
CA MET A 81 -5.33 7.59 -13.88
C MET A 81 -4.75 6.56 -12.92
N ALA A 82 -5.31 6.50 -11.71
CA ALA A 82 -4.93 5.53 -10.69
C ALA A 82 -5.20 4.09 -11.12
N ALA A 83 -6.35 3.82 -11.75
CA ALA A 83 -6.67 2.51 -12.32
C ALA A 83 -5.70 2.11 -13.44
N LYS A 84 -5.34 3.05 -14.34
CA LYS A 84 -4.34 2.80 -15.40
C LYS A 84 -2.96 2.46 -14.82
N LEU A 85 -2.57 3.07 -13.71
CA LEU A 85 -1.29 2.81 -13.06
C LEU A 85 -1.28 1.45 -12.35
N ALA A 86 -2.34 1.10 -11.63
CA ALA A 86 -2.49 -0.21 -11.01
C ALA A 86 -2.45 -1.36 -12.05
N ASN A 87 -2.95 -1.13 -13.26
CA ASN A 87 -2.91 -2.10 -14.35
C ASN A 87 -1.58 -2.14 -15.11
N ARG A 88 -0.72 -1.11 -14.97
CA ARG A 88 0.60 -1.03 -15.63
C ARG A 88 1.72 -1.69 -14.84
N THR A 89 1.53 -1.91 -13.54
CA THR A 89 2.57 -2.48 -12.68
C THR A 89 2.82 -3.98 -12.88
N GLY A 90 2.08 -4.65 -13.78
CA GLY A 90 2.53 -5.86 -14.48
C GLY A 90 3.21 -6.94 -13.63
N VAL A 91 2.63 -7.22 -12.45
CA VAL A 91 2.81 -8.50 -11.74
C VAL A 91 1.56 -9.33 -12.01
#